data_AF-A0A5P6AA30-F1
#
_entry.id   AF-A0A5P6AA30-F1
#
_cell.length_a   1.000
_cell.length_b   1.000
_cell.length_c   1.000
_cell.angle_alpha   90.00
_cell.angle_beta   90.00
_cell.angle_gamma   90.00
#
_symmetry.space_group_name_H-M   'P 1'
#
loop_
_entity.id
_entity.type
_entity.pdbx_description
1 polymer ?
#
loop_
_entity_poly.entity_id
_entity_poly.type
_entity_poly.pdbx_seq_one_letter_code
_entity_poly.pdbx_strand_id
1 'polypeptide(L)'
;MHLLQRAFTTARQFASLDHLSQGRAGWNVVTSPLEGSAKNFSRAQHPDHALRYRIADEYLQVVKGLWDSWEEDAFVRNKASGQFFDKINCTLSTIAVIFSGCRPAQYFSHAAGRPIIFRPGPPMTAKAGGASCRCHFTHQASLAEAQVFYHDVKNQLAAYGRQDNQLHIFRASA
;
A
#
# COMPACT_ATOMS: atom_id res chain seq x y z
N MET A 1 9.11 3.65 3.52
CA MET A 1 9.36 2.33 2.93
C MET A 1 10.72 2.35 2.28
N HIS A 2 11.67 1.59 2.80
CA HIS A 2 12.85 1.27 2.00
C HIS A 2 12.41 0.18 1.04
N LEU A 3 12.61 0.33 -0.28
CA LEU A 3 12.36 -0.69 -1.32
C LEU A 3 13.19 -1.99 -1.14
N LEU A 4 13.77 -2.13 0.04
CA LEU A 4 14.83 -3.01 0.43
C LEU A 4 14.36 -3.98 1.54
N GLN A 5 13.27 -3.66 2.25
CA GLN A 5 12.58 -4.58 3.17
C GLN A 5 11.58 -5.45 2.40
N ARG A 6 11.44 -6.73 2.74
CA ARG A 6 10.53 -7.67 2.05
C ARG A 6 9.06 -7.29 2.24
N ALA A 7 8.27 -7.37 1.16
CA ALA A 7 6.83 -7.05 1.14
C ALA A 7 6.04 -7.83 2.20
N PHE A 8 6.36 -9.11 2.39
CA PHE A 8 5.75 -9.95 3.42
C PHE A 8 5.90 -9.37 4.84
N THR A 9 7.09 -8.89 5.19
CA THR A 9 7.34 -8.32 6.52
C THR A 9 6.54 -7.04 6.74
N THR A 10 6.51 -6.17 5.73
CA THR A 10 5.74 -4.92 5.75
C THR A 10 4.24 -5.21 5.88
N ALA A 11 3.71 -6.11 5.07
CA ALA A 11 2.31 -6.51 5.12
C ALA A 11 1.91 -7.05 6.50
N ARG A 12 2.74 -7.91 7.11
CA ARG A 12 2.53 -8.42 8.47
C ARG A 12 2.55 -7.30 9.52
N GLN A 13 3.55 -6.42 9.47
CA GLN A 13 3.69 -5.33 10.46
C GLN A 13 2.48 -4.39 10.45
N PHE A 14 2.02 -4.01 9.27
CA PHE A 14 0.86 -3.14 9.15
C PHE A 14 -0.45 -3.83 9.47
N ALA A 15 -0.63 -5.11 9.13
CA ALA A 15 -1.80 -5.87 9.56
C ALA A 15 -1.86 -6.01 11.09
N SER A 16 -0.73 -6.29 11.74
CA SER A 16 -0.62 -6.29 13.20
C SER A 16 -0.94 -4.92 13.80
N LEU A 17 -0.38 -3.84 13.24
CA LEU A 17 -0.63 -2.48 13.72
C LEU A 17 -2.11 -2.10 13.55
N ASP A 18 -2.72 -2.47 12.44
CA ASP A 18 -4.14 -2.22 12.17
C ASP A 18 -5.03 -2.94 13.18
N HIS A 19 -4.73 -4.22 13.44
CA HIS A 19 -5.42 -4.99 14.47
C HIS A 19 -5.29 -4.35 15.87
N LEU A 20 -4.07 -4.00 16.28
CA LEU A 20 -3.80 -3.39 17.60
C LEU A 20 -4.41 -1.99 17.73
N SER A 21 -4.48 -1.24 16.64
CA SER A 21 -5.01 0.12 16.63
C SER A 21 -6.53 0.18 16.42
N GLN A 22 -7.18 -0.97 16.20
CA GLN A 22 -8.61 -1.10 15.87
C GLN A 22 -8.96 -0.36 14.57
N GLY A 23 -8.23 -0.64 13.48
CA GLY A 23 -8.51 -0.07 12.16
C GLY A 23 -8.04 1.37 11.98
N ARG A 24 -7.11 1.85 12.82
CA ARG A 24 -6.59 3.23 12.77
C ARG A 24 -5.18 3.31 12.19
N ALA A 25 -4.68 2.24 11.56
CA ALA A 25 -3.36 2.26 10.95
C ALA A 25 -3.38 2.97 9.59
N GLY A 26 -2.32 3.75 9.35
CA GLY A 26 -2.07 4.41 8.07
C GLY A 26 -0.65 4.11 7.58
N TRP A 27 -0.49 3.91 6.27
CA TRP A 27 0.79 3.68 5.64
C TRP A 27 1.14 4.79 4.65
N ASN A 28 2.17 5.58 4.97
CA ASN A 28 2.78 6.50 4.02
C ASN A 28 3.80 5.80 3.12
N VAL A 29 3.42 5.54 1.87
CA VAL A 29 4.25 4.85 0.88
C VAL A 29 5.22 5.85 0.27
N VAL A 30 6.50 5.73 0.66
CA VAL A 30 7.60 6.55 0.14
C VAL A 30 8.61 5.69 -0.58
N THR A 31 9.18 6.20 -1.68
CA THR A 31 10.38 5.62 -2.31
C THR A 31 11.59 6.41 -1.82
N SER A 32 12.52 5.74 -1.14
CA SER A 32 13.75 6.40 -0.67
C SER A 32 14.47 7.07 -1.84
N PRO A 33 14.84 8.36 -1.76
CA PRO A 33 15.65 9.03 -2.77
C PRO A 33 17.15 8.93 -2.48
N LEU A 34 17.53 8.49 -1.28
CA LEU A 34 18.91 8.56 -0.78
C LEU A 34 19.77 7.44 -1.37
N GLU A 35 20.70 7.79 -2.25
CA GLU A 35 21.63 6.83 -2.88
C GLU A 35 22.41 5.98 -1.86
N GLY A 36 22.80 6.58 -0.73
CA GLY A 36 23.49 5.88 0.36
C GLY A 36 22.64 4.79 1.05
N SER A 37 21.31 4.85 0.95
CA SER A 37 20.43 3.88 1.62
C SER A 37 20.53 2.47 1.04
N ALA A 38 20.98 2.30 -0.21
CA ALA A 38 21.15 0.99 -0.84
C ALA A 38 22.20 0.12 -0.11
N LYS A 39 23.28 0.73 0.36
CA LYS A 39 24.38 0.03 1.07
C LYS A 39 23.92 -0.61 2.38
N ASN A 40 23.00 0.05 3.09
CA ASN A 40 22.44 -0.44 4.36
C ASN A 40 21.56 -1.69 4.19
N PHE A 41 21.23 -2.08 2.96
CA PHE A 41 20.45 -3.29 2.67
C PHE A 41 21.14 -4.17 1.63
N SER A 42 22.47 -4.16 1.63
CA SER A 42 23.30 -5.05 0.81
C SER A 42 23.01 -4.97 -0.69
N ARG A 43 22.64 -3.77 -1.19
CA ARG A 43 22.49 -3.52 -2.63
C ARG A 43 23.64 -2.68 -3.16
N ALA A 44 24.17 -3.10 -4.31
CA ALA A 44 25.31 -2.45 -4.94
C ALA A 44 25.00 -1.03 -5.46
N GLN A 45 23.77 -0.83 -5.96
CA GLN A 45 23.35 0.44 -6.54
C GLN A 45 21.92 0.77 -6.12
N HIS A 46 21.64 2.07 -6.04
CA HIS A 46 20.31 2.59 -5.84
C HIS A 46 19.56 2.60 -7.19
N PRO A 47 18.38 1.97 -7.31
CA PRO A 47 17.67 1.94 -8.59
C PRO A 47 17.35 3.34 -9.11
N ASP A 48 17.32 3.49 -10.43
CA ASP A 48 16.93 4.74 -11.08
C ASP A 48 15.50 5.16 -10.69
N HIS A 49 15.16 6.44 -10.89
CA HIS A 49 13.88 6.98 -10.46
C HIS A 49 12.67 6.23 -11.01
N ALA A 50 12.64 5.90 -12.31
CA ALA A 50 11.51 5.23 -12.93
C ALA A 50 11.35 3.78 -12.43
N LEU A 51 12.47 3.07 -12.27
CA LEU A 51 12.53 1.73 -11.72
C LEU A 51 12.07 1.69 -10.26
N ARG A 52 12.40 2.71 -9.45
CA ARG A 52 11.89 2.80 -8.06
C ARG A 52 10.37 2.83 -8.00
N TYR A 53 9.71 3.59 -8.88
CA TYR A 53 8.25 3.64 -8.93
C TYR A 53 7.63 2.34 -9.43
N ARG A 54 8.24 1.66 -10.41
CA ARG A 54 7.79 0.33 -10.84
C ARG A 54 7.89 -0.70 -9.72
N ILE A 55 9.02 -0.74 -9.00
CA ILE A 55 9.19 -1.62 -7.84
C ILE A 55 8.17 -1.26 -6.75
N ALA A 56 7.95 0.03 -6.48
CA ALA A 56 6.96 0.46 -5.48
C ALA A 56 5.53 0.03 -5.85
N ASP A 57 5.15 0.15 -7.12
CA ASP A 57 3.84 -0.26 -7.61
C ASP A 57 3.62 -1.76 -7.42
N GLU A 58 4.60 -2.59 -7.81
CA GLU A 58 4.52 -4.04 -7.62
C GLU A 58 4.56 -4.44 -6.14
N TYR A 59 5.40 -3.77 -5.34
CA TYR A 59 5.46 -3.96 -3.90
C TYR A 59 4.10 -3.70 -3.24
N LEU A 60 3.44 -2.63 -3.65
CA LEU A 60 2.10 -2.28 -3.15
C LEU A 60 1.07 -3.33 -3.56
N GLN A 61 1.14 -3.86 -4.78
CA GLN A 61 0.28 -4.96 -5.23
C GLN A 61 0.48 -6.23 -4.39
N VAL A 62 1.73 -6.62 -4.11
CA VAL A 62 2.03 -7.78 -3.26
C VAL A 62 1.48 -7.57 -1.85
N VAL A 63 1.74 -6.43 -1.23
CA VAL A 63 1.27 -6.12 0.13
C VAL A 63 -0.26 -6.15 0.18
N LYS A 64 -0.93 -5.56 -0.80
CA LYS A 64 -2.39 -5.57 -0.93
C LYS A 64 -2.93 -6.99 -1.10
N GLY A 65 -2.35 -7.78 -2.00
CA GLY A 65 -2.76 -9.16 -2.22
C GLY A 65 -2.56 -10.04 -0.98
N LEU A 66 -1.52 -9.79 -0.18
CA LEU A 66 -1.34 -10.46 1.12
C LEU A 66 -2.42 -10.07 2.13
N TRP A 67 -2.84 -8.80 2.18
CA TRP A 67 -3.95 -8.40 3.06
C TRP A 67 -5.29 -8.97 2.63
N ASP A 68 -5.45 -9.26 1.34
CA ASP A 68 -6.66 -9.80 0.71
C ASP A 68 -6.69 -11.33 0.67
N SER A 69 -5.67 -12.02 1.17
CA SER A 69 -5.58 -13.48 1.03
C SER A 69 -6.55 -14.27 1.92
N TRP A 70 -7.34 -13.58 2.72
CA TRP A 70 -8.35 -14.14 3.62
C TRP A 70 -9.67 -13.44 3.39
N GLU A 71 -10.73 -14.22 3.17
CA GLU A 71 -12.09 -13.66 3.14
C GLU A 71 -12.51 -13.19 4.54
N GLU A 72 -13.47 -12.26 4.60
CA GLU A 72 -13.92 -11.61 5.83
C GLU A 72 -14.48 -12.60 6.87
N ASP A 73 -15.07 -13.71 6.41
CA ASP A 73 -15.69 -14.76 7.21
C ASP A 73 -14.80 -16.01 7.41
N ALA A 74 -13.54 -15.97 6.98
CA ALA A 74 -12.65 -17.14 7.01
C ALA A 74 -12.41 -17.70 8.43
N PHE A 75 -12.67 -16.92 9.49
CA PHE A 75 -12.37 -17.29 10.88
C PHE A 75 -13.63 -17.61 11.69
N VAL A 76 -14.11 -18.85 11.56
CA VAL A 76 -15.29 -19.37 12.29
C VAL A 76 -15.11 -19.37 13.81
N ARG A 77 -13.88 -19.63 14.31
CA ARG A 77 -13.53 -19.64 15.75
C ARG A 77 -14.50 -20.48 16.62
N ASN A 78 -14.95 -21.63 16.11
CA ASN A 78 -15.89 -22.50 16.80
C ASN A 78 -15.15 -23.40 17.80
N LYS A 79 -15.34 -23.14 19.09
CA LYS A 79 -14.74 -23.93 20.18
C LYS A 79 -15.34 -25.34 20.30
N ALA A 80 -16.63 -25.51 20.01
CA ALA A 80 -17.32 -26.79 20.15
C ALA A 80 -16.90 -27.80 19.09
N SER A 81 -16.68 -27.35 17.85
CA SER A 81 -16.18 -28.20 16.76
C SER A 81 -14.66 -28.26 16.65
N GLY A 82 -13.94 -27.38 17.36
CA GLY A 82 -12.48 -27.21 17.24
C GLY A 82 -12.05 -26.52 15.94
N GLN A 83 -12.99 -26.00 15.15
CA GLN A 83 -12.71 -25.34 13.88
C GLN A 83 -12.34 -23.87 14.09
N PHE A 84 -11.06 -23.51 13.87
CA PHE A 84 -10.61 -22.13 14.00
C PHE A 84 -10.85 -21.30 12.73
N PHE A 85 -10.70 -21.89 11.54
CA PHE A 85 -10.91 -21.23 10.24
C PHE A 85 -11.49 -22.20 9.20
N ASP A 86 -12.13 -21.65 8.17
CA ASP A 86 -12.58 -22.40 6.99
C ASP A 86 -11.46 -22.46 5.94
N LYS A 87 -11.15 -23.66 5.44
CA LYS A 87 -10.06 -23.90 4.48
C LYS A 87 -10.40 -23.38 3.08
N ILE A 88 -11.68 -23.19 2.76
CA ILE A 88 -12.13 -22.80 1.41
C ILE A 88 -11.91 -21.29 1.17
N ASN A 89 -11.83 -20.48 2.23
CA ASN A 89 -11.84 -19.02 2.18
C ASN A 89 -10.42 -18.40 2.16
N CYS A 90 -9.46 -19.10 1.56
CA CYS A 90 -8.08 -18.63 1.41
C CYS A 90 -7.68 -18.65 -0.07
N THR A 91 -7.85 -17.50 -0.74
CA THR A 91 -7.48 -17.31 -2.14
C THR A 91 -6.10 -16.64 -2.23
N LEU A 92 -5.19 -17.26 -2.99
CA LEU A 92 -3.90 -16.68 -3.34
C LEU A 92 -3.99 -16.06 -4.74
N SER A 93 -4.02 -14.74 -4.83
CA SER A 93 -3.66 -14.09 -6.09
C SER A 93 -2.13 -14.11 -6.21
N THR A 94 -1.59 -14.97 -7.08
CA THR A 94 -0.17 -14.96 -7.45
C THR A 94 0.11 -13.67 -8.21
N ILE A 95 0.58 -12.63 -7.52
CA ILE A 95 0.97 -11.36 -8.15
C ILE A 95 2.40 -11.05 -7.73
N ALA A 96 3.35 -11.26 -8.66
CA ALA A 96 4.55 -10.43 -8.86
C ALA A 96 5.59 -11.15 -9.74
N VAL A 97 6.15 -10.44 -10.72
CA VAL A 97 7.26 -10.87 -11.60
C VAL A 97 8.61 -10.74 -10.88
N ILE A 98 8.73 -9.77 -9.96
CA ILE A 98 9.94 -9.46 -9.19
C ILE A 98 9.94 -10.19 -7.83
N PHE A 99 8.77 -10.50 -7.27
CA PHE A 99 8.64 -11.21 -5.98
C PHE A 99 8.03 -12.59 -6.17
N SER A 100 8.89 -13.59 -6.43
CA SER A 100 8.46 -14.99 -6.49
C SER A 100 8.16 -15.56 -5.09
N GLY A 101 7.10 -16.37 -4.97
CA GLY A 101 6.90 -17.31 -3.85
C GLY A 101 6.09 -16.83 -2.64
N CYS A 102 4.98 -16.11 -2.82
CA CYS A 102 4.10 -15.77 -1.70
C CYS A 102 3.22 -16.96 -1.29
N ARG A 103 3.36 -17.40 -0.03
CA ARG A 103 2.38 -18.23 0.68
C ARG A 103 1.29 -17.33 1.28
N PRO A 104 0.11 -17.86 1.66
CA PRO A 104 -0.96 -17.04 2.23
C PRO A 104 -0.46 -16.30 3.47
N ALA A 105 -1.05 -15.14 3.78
CA ALA A 105 -0.67 -14.39 4.96
C ALA A 105 -0.80 -15.27 6.21
N GLN A 106 0.27 -15.38 7.00
CA GLN A 106 0.29 -16.13 8.27
C GLN A 106 -0.24 -15.28 9.44
N TYR A 107 -0.96 -14.21 9.14
CA TYR A 107 -1.41 -13.20 10.08
C TYR A 107 -2.79 -12.71 9.67
N PHE A 108 -3.54 -12.19 10.63
CA PHE A 108 -4.92 -11.77 10.46
C PHE A 108 -4.97 -10.33 9.95
N SER A 109 -5.83 -10.07 8.96
CA SER A 109 -6.34 -8.72 8.71
C SER A 109 -7.51 -8.44 9.65
N HIS A 110 -7.72 -7.17 9.99
CA HIS A 110 -8.89 -6.76 10.74
C HIS A 110 -10.13 -6.77 9.84
N ALA A 111 -11.31 -7.10 10.40
CA ALA A 111 -12.56 -7.19 9.63
C ALA A 111 -12.91 -5.86 8.93
N ALA A 112 -12.54 -4.71 9.51
CA ALA A 112 -12.81 -3.40 8.90
C ALA A 112 -11.91 -3.04 7.69
N GLY A 113 -11.00 -3.93 7.26
CA GLY A 113 -10.30 -3.81 5.98
C GLY A 113 -8.78 -3.64 6.07
N ARG A 114 -8.24 -2.70 5.28
CA ARG A 114 -6.79 -2.47 5.10
C ARG A 114 -6.37 -1.13 5.70
N PRO A 115 -5.11 -1.01 6.15
CA PRO A 115 -4.54 0.29 6.52
C PRO A 115 -4.72 1.34 5.42
N ILE A 116 -4.98 2.59 5.81
CA ILE A 116 -5.14 3.70 4.85
C ILE A 116 -3.80 3.99 4.17
N ILE A 117 -3.77 3.94 2.84
CA ILE A 117 -2.56 4.23 2.06
C ILE A 117 -2.49 5.74 1.76
N PHE A 118 -1.42 6.36 2.24
CA PHE A 118 -1.00 7.73 1.95
C PHE A 118 0.13 7.72 0.93
N ARG A 119 0.13 8.69 0.02
CA ARG A 119 1.20 8.90 -0.95
C ARG A 119 1.65 10.36 -0.95
N PRO A 120 2.95 10.64 -0.88
CA PRO A 120 3.49 11.95 -1.17
C PRO A 120 4.01 12.03 -2.61
N GLY A 121 4.22 13.26 -3.09
CA GLY A 121 4.98 13.51 -4.31
C GLY A 121 4.13 14.06 -5.47
N PRO A 122 4.66 13.99 -6.71
CA PRO A 122 4.02 14.61 -7.87
C PRO A 122 2.66 13.96 -8.19
N PRO A 123 1.89 14.57 -9.13
CA PRO A 123 0.65 13.97 -9.66
C PRO A 123 0.89 12.54 -10.16
N MET A 124 -0.18 11.77 -10.31
CA MET A 124 -0.11 10.31 -10.45
C MET A 124 0.62 9.88 -11.73
N THR A 125 1.90 9.57 -11.60
CA THR A 125 2.72 8.97 -12.68
C THR A 125 2.77 7.43 -12.63
N ALA A 126 2.39 6.84 -11.50
CA ALA A 126 2.49 5.41 -11.22
C ALA A 126 1.10 4.80 -11.03
N LYS A 127 0.80 3.74 -11.79
CA LYS A 127 -0.54 3.17 -11.97
C LYS A 127 -1.07 2.56 -10.68
N ALA A 128 -0.24 1.88 -9.90
CA ALA A 128 -0.69 1.25 -8.66
C ALA A 128 -0.83 2.27 -7.52
N GLY A 129 0.08 3.25 -7.44
CA GLY A 129 -0.08 4.41 -6.56
C GLY A 129 -1.36 5.20 -6.86
N GLY A 130 -1.72 5.33 -8.14
CA GLY A 130 -2.95 6.00 -8.59
C GLY A 130 -4.24 5.29 -8.20
N ALA A 131 -4.27 3.98 -8.42
CA ALA A 131 -5.43 3.15 -8.11
C ALA A 131 -5.60 2.85 -6.61
N SER A 132 -4.54 2.98 -5.78
CA SER A 132 -4.54 2.41 -4.42
C SER A 132 -4.49 3.42 -3.27
N CYS A 133 -3.99 4.64 -3.46
CA CYS A 133 -3.92 5.61 -2.34
C CYS A 133 -5.27 6.25 -2.05
N ARG A 134 -5.63 6.44 -0.77
CA ARG A 134 -6.83 7.19 -0.36
C ARG A 134 -6.51 8.63 0.03
N CYS A 135 -5.24 8.92 0.28
CA CYS A 135 -4.76 10.22 0.72
C CYS A 135 -3.50 10.61 -0.06
N HIS A 136 -3.42 11.86 -0.53
CA HIS A 136 -2.25 12.41 -1.22
C HIS A 136 -1.71 13.64 -0.49
N PHE A 137 -0.41 13.65 -0.16
CA PHE A 137 0.26 14.81 0.45
C PHE A 137 0.93 15.68 -0.62
N THR A 138 0.69 16.98 -0.54
CA THR A 138 1.27 17.99 -1.45
C THR A 138 1.89 19.15 -0.68
N HIS A 139 2.83 19.86 -1.31
CA HIS A 139 3.64 20.93 -0.70
C HIS A 139 3.58 22.25 -1.50
N GLN A 140 2.50 22.50 -2.23
CA GLN A 140 2.39 23.72 -3.02
C GLN A 140 2.51 24.99 -2.16
N ALA A 141 3.28 25.97 -2.64
CA ALA A 141 3.65 27.15 -1.88
C ALA A 141 2.49 28.16 -1.81
N SER A 142 1.69 28.24 -2.87
CA SER A 142 0.52 29.11 -2.97
C SER A 142 -0.80 28.34 -3.08
N LEU A 143 -1.91 29.03 -2.79
CA LEU A 143 -3.26 28.48 -3.01
C LEU A 143 -3.52 28.20 -4.50
N ALA A 144 -3.06 29.08 -5.39
CA ALA A 144 -3.23 28.92 -6.83
C ALA A 144 -2.54 27.65 -7.34
N GLU A 145 -1.29 27.41 -6.95
CA GLU A 145 -0.57 26.17 -7.27
C GLU A 145 -1.27 24.94 -6.67
N ALA A 146 -1.81 25.04 -5.44
CA ALA A 146 -2.55 23.96 -4.81
C ALA A 146 -3.83 23.60 -5.56
N GLN A 147 -4.55 24.59 -6.10
CA GLN A 147 -5.76 24.39 -6.91
C GLN A 147 -5.44 23.72 -8.24
N VAL A 148 -4.38 24.15 -8.93
CA VAL A 148 -3.91 23.50 -10.17
C VAL A 148 -3.58 22.04 -9.90
N PHE A 149 -2.76 21.78 -8.87
CA PHE A 149 -2.40 20.43 -8.48
C PHE A 149 -3.62 19.56 -8.11
N TYR A 150 -4.58 20.13 -7.37
CA TYR A 150 -5.82 19.45 -7.01
C TYR A 150 -6.57 18.99 -8.27
N HIS A 151 -6.81 19.89 -9.22
CA HIS A 151 -7.51 19.56 -10.46
C HIS A 151 -6.77 18.52 -11.29
N ASP A 152 -5.45 18.63 -11.43
CA ASP A 152 -4.64 17.66 -12.16
C ASP A 152 -4.79 16.25 -11.58
N VAL A 153 -4.70 16.12 -10.26
CA VAL A 153 -4.84 14.82 -9.58
C VAL A 153 -6.27 14.29 -9.70
N LYS A 154 -7.30 15.14 -9.53
CA LYS A 154 -8.70 14.72 -9.62
C LYS A 154 -9.07 14.28 -11.05
N ASN A 155 -8.60 14.98 -12.07
CA ASN A 155 -8.83 14.62 -13.47
C ASN A 155 -8.22 13.25 -13.85
N GLN A 156 -7.14 12.85 -13.18
CA GLN A 156 -6.49 11.55 -13.41
C GLN A 156 -7.25 10.37 -12.77
N LEU A 157 -8.15 10.61 -11.80
CA LEU A 157 -8.86 9.54 -11.08
C LEU A 157 -9.72 8.66 -11.99
N ALA A 158 -10.34 9.28 -13.01
CA ALA A 158 -11.19 8.57 -13.97
C ALA A 158 -10.42 7.46 -14.71
N ALA A 159 -9.15 7.70 -15.04
CA ALA A 159 -8.27 6.71 -15.69
C ALA A 159 -8.00 5.48 -14.81
N TYR A 160 -8.25 5.58 -13.50
CA TYR A 160 -8.13 4.50 -12.53
C TYR A 160 -9.49 3.94 -12.07
N GLY A 161 -10.60 4.35 -12.70
CA GLY A 161 -11.95 3.93 -12.32
C GLY A 161 -12.41 4.47 -10.97
N ARG A 162 -11.87 5.62 -10.53
CA ARG A 162 -12.14 6.21 -9.22
C ARG A 162 -12.98 7.48 -9.31
N GLN A 163 -13.80 7.68 -8.28
CA GLN A 163 -14.61 8.87 -8.08
C GLN A 163 -13.85 9.93 -7.27
N ASP A 164 -14.26 11.18 -7.44
CA ASP A 164 -13.58 12.32 -6.84
C ASP A 164 -13.49 12.23 -5.30
N ASN A 165 -14.56 11.76 -4.66
CA ASN A 165 -14.65 11.59 -3.21
C ASN A 165 -13.80 10.43 -2.64
N GLN A 166 -13.17 9.61 -3.48
CA GLN A 166 -12.37 8.47 -3.04
C GLN A 166 -10.91 8.83 -2.75
N LEU A 167 -10.45 10.04 -3.12
CA LEU A 167 -9.10 10.53 -2.85
C LEU A 167 -9.14 11.89 -2.15
N HIS A 168 -8.56 11.94 -0.95
CA HIS A 168 -8.38 13.17 -0.20
C HIS A 168 -6.98 13.75 -0.44
N ILE A 169 -6.90 15.06 -0.66
CA ILE A 169 -5.63 15.77 -0.90
C ILE A 169 -5.36 16.65 0.31
N PHE A 170 -4.19 16.45 0.92
CA PHE A 170 -3.75 17.17 2.10
C PHE A 170 -2.56 18.02 1.73
N ARG A 171 -2.63 19.32 2.02
CA ARG A 171 -1.46 20.18 1.99
C ARG A 171 -0.68 19.96 3.28
N ALA A 172 0.58 19.56 3.16
CA ALA A 172 1.50 19.55 4.29
C ALA A 172 2.07 20.97 4.45
N SER A 173 1.81 21.59 5.61
CA SER A 173 2.51 22.82 6.00
C SER A 173 3.96 22.50 6.35
N ALA A 174 4.89 23.31 5.84
CA ALA A 174 6.25 23.34 6.33
C ALA A 174 6.28 23.98 7.73
#